data_AF-A0A239D464-F1
#
_entry.id   AF-A0A239D464-F1
#
_cell.length_a   1.000
_cell.length_b   1.000
_cell.length_c   1.000
_cell.angle_alpha   90.00
_cell.angle_beta   90.00
_cell.angle_gamma   90.00
#
_symmetry.space_group_name_H-M   'P 1'
#
loop_
_entity.id
_entity.type
_entity.pdbx_description
1 polymer ?
#
loop_
_entity_poly.entity_id
_entity_poly.type
_entity_poly.pdbx_seq_one_letter_code
_entity_poly.pdbx_strand_id
1 'polypeptide(L)'
;MPCLWERSVTKKFVAFAMLSLLAALGLSRPAAAAPRDLTQYPLQVHILSDSWGGGVHRGYHGHGKGNVVEGSEIHGMEYQFHCVNRFFTSDADEDYPARWKKPGLKLEIVMGVIGSETKTRTCDLEVALKEKVYVKDHGKVESVSFEEYNRANGNRWNRATALNPRDADPKNYPLEMDVMAVRWKDGAGGLMTGSGQGNMKTERGLAAVDFTIGCPMKLDPLPDGRFYHARWRGEQGKQMTLLVEIPGNAPAVCELATTVHADVYVRQASGTLQAVPAAEYQRMLHNDATVGSR
;
A
#
# COMPACT_ATOMS: atom_id res chain seq x y z
N MET A 1 49.20 42.91 -81.11
CA MET A 1 49.62 44.12 -80.38
C MET A 1 49.41 43.88 -78.89
N PRO A 2 50.50 43.75 -78.11
CA PRO A 2 50.49 43.46 -76.68
C PRO A 2 50.80 44.72 -75.85
N CYS A 3 50.14 44.89 -74.70
CA CYS A 3 50.55 45.74 -73.56
C CYS A 3 49.96 45.02 -72.33
N LEU A 4 50.68 44.34 -71.44
CA LEU A 4 51.83 44.76 -70.61
C LEU A 4 51.54 46.08 -69.88
N TRP A 5 50.90 46.00 -68.71
CA TRP A 5 51.42 46.78 -67.58
C TRP A 5 51.19 46.10 -66.24
N GLU A 6 52.32 45.97 -65.56
CA GLU A 6 52.59 45.47 -64.24
C GLU A 6 52.54 46.66 -63.27
N ARG A 7 51.93 46.51 -62.09
CA ARG A 7 52.34 47.21 -60.86
C ARG A 7 51.68 46.61 -59.61
N SER A 8 52.49 45.84 -58.91
CA SER A 8 52.43 45.59 -57.48
C SER A 8 52.36 46.91 -56.71
N VAL A 9 51.56 47.02 -55.64
CA VAL A 9 51.88 47.76 -54.40
C VAL A 9 50.89 47.40 -53.26
N THR A 10 51.49 47.08 -52.11
CA THR A 10 51.00 47.09 -50.71
C THR A 10 50.02 46.03 -50.20
N LYS A 11 50.65 44.99 -49.63
CA LYS A 11 50.34 44.44 -48.29
C LYS A 11 49.88 45.53 -47.32
N LYS A 12 48.74 45.31 -46.66
CA LYS A 12 48.41 45.57 -45.23
C LYS A 12 46.91 45.82 -45.10
N PHE A 13 46.07 44.79 -45.11
CA PHE A 13 44.73 44.80 -44.47
C PHE A 13 44.19 43.36 -44.37
N VAL A 14 44.95 42.47 -43.71
CA VAL A 14 44.47 41.14 -43.31
C VAL A 14 44.72 41.02 -41.81
N ALA A 15 43.90 41.69 -41.00
CA ALA A 15 43.94 41.54 -39.54
C ALA A 15 42.67 42.02 -38.82
N PHE A 16 41.51 42.19 -39.49
CA PHE A 16 40.30 42.69 -38.82
C PHE A 16 38.98 42.08 -39.31
N ALA A 17 39.00 40.86 -39.86
CA ALA A 17 37.80 40.12 -40.25
C ALA A 17 37.73 38.68 -39.68
N MET A 18 38.64 38.33 -38.75
CA MET A 18 38.67 37.02 -38.07
C MET A 18 38.62 37.16 -36.53
N LEU A 19 38.05 38.25 -36.02
CA LEU A 19 37.77 38.41 -34.58
C LEU A 19 36.30 38.78 -34.29
N SER A 20 35.41 38.63 -35.26
CA SER A 20 33.96 38.87 -35.10
C SER A 20 33.15 37.57 -35.21
N LEU A 21 33.74 36.48 -35.70
CA LEU A 21 33.06 35.19 -35.88
C LEU A 21 33.22 34.22 -34.70
N LEU A 22 34.18 34.47 -33.80
CA LEU A 22 34.40 33.66 -32.58
C LEU A 22 33.55 34.10 -31.37
N ALA A 23 32.92 35.28 -31.42
CA ALA A 23 32.06 35.77 -30.33
C ALA A 23 30.59 35.30 -30.43
N ALA A 24 30.18 34.72 -31.57
CA ALA A 24 28.80 34.25 -31.78
C ALA A 24 28.54 32.78 -31.37
N LEU A 25 29.59 32.02 -31.02
CA LEU A 25 29.49 30.59 -30.67
C LEU A 25 29.40 30.32 -29.16
N GLY A 26 29.39 31.36 -28.31
CA GLY A 26 29.57 31.21 -26.86
C GLY A 26 28.33 31.16 -25.97
N LEU A 27 27.10 31.35 -26.48
CA LEU A 27 25.93 31.58 -25.61
C LEU A 27 24.67 30.73 -25.87
N SER A 28 24.67 29.82 -26.84
CA SER A 28 23.58 28.83 -26.94
C SER A 28 23.80 27.68 -25.95
N ARG A 29 23.76 27.98 -24.64
CA ARG A 29 23.48 26.92 -23.66
C ARG A 29 22.11 26.36 -24.03
N PRO A 30 21.98 25.05 -24.34
CA PRO A 30 20.67 24.47 -24.54
C PRO A 30 19.88 24.79 -23.27
N ALA A 31 18.75 25.50 -23.42
CA ALA A 31 17.86 25.76 -22.32
C ALA A 31 17.42 24.40 -21.79
N ALA A 32 18.06 23.94 -20.71
CA ALA A 32 17.58 22.79 -19.99
C ALA A 32 16.16 23.14 -19.58
N ALA A 33 15.19 22.44 -20.16
CA ALA A 33 13.78 22.64 -19.82
C ALA A 33 13.67 22.56 -18.29
N ALA A 34 13.18 23.64 -17.67
CA ALA A 34 13.02 23.69 -16.23
C ALA A 34 12.18 22.49 -15.78
N PRO A 35 12.49 21.86 -14.62
CA PRO A 35 11.67 20.81 -14.05
C PRO A 35 10.21 21.26 -14.02
N ARG A 36 9.29 20.39 -14.43
CA ARG A 36 7.86 20.72 -14.40
C ARG A 36 7.40 20.85 -12.95
N ASP A 37 6.57 21.85 -12.70
CA ASP A 37 5.89 22.03 -11.43
C ASP A 37 4.76 21.00 -11.28
N LEU A 38 4.96 20.02 -10.40
CA LEU A 38 4.01 18.93 -10.14
C LEU A 38 2.75 19.42 -9.40
N THR A 39 2.77 20.61 -8.79
CA THR A 39 1.57 21.17 -8.12
C THR A 39 0.44 21.47 -9.11
N GLN A 40 0.75 21.56 -10.41
CA GLN A 40 -0.22 21.73 -11.48
C GLN A 40 -0.90 20.41 -11.91
N TYR A 41 -0.53 19.28 -11.31
CA TYR A 41 -1.01 17.93 -11.64
C TYR A 41 -1.63 17.29 -10.41
N PRO A 42 -2.83 17.76 -9.98
CA PRO A 42 -3.45 17.34 -8.73
C PRO A 42 -4.04 15.93 -8.77
N LEU A 43 -4.18 15.32 -9.96
CA LEU A 43 -4.75 13.99 -10.12
C LEU A 43 -3.65 12.94 -10.01
N GLN A 44 -4.02 11.73 -9.57
CA GLN A 44 -3.15 10.56 -9.60
C GLN A 44 -3.75 9.52 -10.55
N VAL A 45 -2.93 8.94 -11.41
CA VAL A 45 -3.34 7.93 -12.39
C VAL A 45 -2.60 6.63 -12.15
N HIS A 46 -3.37 5.56 -11.91
CA HIS A 46 -2.85 4.22 -11.69
C HIS A 46 -3.12 3.34 -12.91
N ILE A 47 -2.06 2.84 -13.58
CA ILE A 47 -2.19 2.03 -14.81
C ILE A 47 -2.15 0.53 -14.46
N LEU A 48 -3.26 -0.18 -14.65
CA LEU A 48 -3.38 -1.58 -14.23
C LEU A 48 -3.01 -2.58 -15.34
N SER A 49 -3.32 -2.22 -16.58
CA SER A 49 -3.00 -3.01 -17.77
C SER A 49 -2.83 -2.11 -18.98
N ASP A 50 -1.82 -2.39 -19.80
CA ASP A 50 -1.55 -1.72 -21.04
C ASP A 50 -1.40 -2.73 -22.19
N SER A 51 -1.89 -2.34 -23.37
CA SER A 51 -1.61 -3.02 -24.64
C SER A 51 -1.16 -1.95 -25.62
N TRP A 52 0.05 -2.10 -26.13
CA TRP A 52 0.67 -1.08 -26.96
C TRP A 52 1.37 -1.70 -28.18
N GLY A 53 1.54 -0.86 -29.19
CA GLY A 53 2.34 -1.13 -30.38
C GLY A 53 3.16 0.10 -30.78
N GLY A 54 4.00 -0.08 -31.77
CA GLY A 54 4.88 0.98 -32.28
C GLY A 54 6.34 0.81 -31.88
N GLY A 55 7.10 1.90 -31.94
CA GLY A 55 8.54 1.86 -31.70
C GLY A 55 9.20 3.24 -31.80
N VAL A 56 10.49 3.27 -31.50
CA VAL A 56 11.29 4.51 -31.29
C VAL A 56 11.11 5.56 -32.40
N HIS A 57 10.91 5.15 -33.65
CA HIS A 57 10.79 6.07 -34.78
C HIS A 57 9.37 6.53 -35.11
N ARG A 58 8.33 5.83 -34.64
CA ARG A 58 6.92 6.11 -35.01
C ARG A 58 6.07 6.55 -33.82
N GLY A 59 6.67 6.62 -32.63
CA GLY A 59 5.93 6.75 -31.39
C GLY A 59 5.25 5.42 -30.99
N TYR A 60 4.70 5.44 -29.79
CA TYR A 60 3.92 4.37 -29.20
C TYR A 60 2.46 4.76 -29.20
N HIS A 61 1.61 3.80 -29.51
CA HIS A 61 0.17 3.94 -29.35
C HIS A 61 -0.36 2.71 -28.65
N GLY A 62 -1.47 2.87 -27.96
CA GLY A 62 -2.03 1.75 -27.22
C GLY A 62 -3.32 2.13 -26.52
N HIS A 63 -3.84 1.16 -25.80
CA HIS A 63 -5.01 1.29 -24.95
C HIS A 63 -4.85 0.46 -23.69
N GLY A 64 -5.70 0.69 -22.71
CA GLY A 64 -5.62 -0.04 -21.46
C GLY A 64 -6.71 0.33 -20.46
N LYS A 65 -6.48 -0.12 -19.24
CA LYS A 65 -7.36 0.10 -18.09
C LYS A 65 -6.55 0.62 -16.92
N GLY A 66 -7.12 1.57 -16.20
CA GLY A 66 -6.50 2.16 -15.02
C GLY A 66 -7.55 2.85 -14.16
N ASN A 67 -7.09 3.51 -13.11
CA ASN A 67 -7.94 4.36 -12.29
C ASN A 67 -7.39 5.78 -12.27
N VAL A 68 -8.28 6.76 -12.11
CA VAL A 68 -7.93 8.15 -11.82
C VAL A 68 -8.46 8.50 -10.43
N VAL A 69 -7.60 9.11 -9.61
CA VAL A 69 -7.92 9.60 -8.27
C VAL A 69 -7.96 11.13 -8.32
N GLU A 70 -9.09 11.69 -7.88
CA GLU A 70 -9.34 13.12 -7.78
C GLU A 70 -9.76 13.44 -6.35
N GLY A 71 -8.79 13.87 -5.52
CA GLY A 71 -9.00 14.05 -4.09
C GLY A 71 -9.34 12.72 -3.39
N SER A 72 -10.57 12.58 -2.90
CA SER A 72 -11.08 11.36 -2.25
C SER A 72 -11.84 10.43 -3.19
N GLU A 73 -12.09 10.85 -4.43
CA GLU A 73 -12.84 10.07 -5.41
C GLU A 73 -11.91 9.24 -6.29
N ILE A 74 -12.33 8.03 -6.65
CA ILE A 74 -11.62 7.17 -7.59
C ILE A 74 -12.58 6.68 -8.66
N HIS A 75 -12.16 6.81 -9.91
CA HIS A 75 -12.93 6.36 -11.06
C HIS A 75 -12.10 5.37 -11.88
N GLY A 76 -12.71 4.25 -12.26
CA GLY A 76 -12.14 3.40 -13.30
C GLY A 76 -12.15 4.14 -14.63
N MET A 77 -11.11 3.93 -15.43
CA MET A 77 -11.02 4.49 -16.77
C MET A 77 -10.49 3.45 -17.75
N GLU A 78 -11.08 3.45 -18.94
CA GLU A 78 -10.46 2.89 -20.13
C GLU A 78 -9.79 4.05 -20.86
N TYR A 79 -8.60 3.83 -21.40
CA TYR A 79 -7.85 4.89 -22.07
C TYR A 79 -7.24 4.40 -23.37
N GLN A 80 -6.96 5.36 -24.26
CA GLN A 80 -6.07 5.19 -25.40
C GLN A 80 -5.06 6.33 -25.47
N PHE A 81 -3.90 6.08 -26.06
CA PHE A 81 -2.81 7.04 -26.11
C PHE A 81 -2.04 6.98 -27.42
N HIS A 82 -1.37 8.09 -27.74
CA HIS A 82 -0.39 8.20 -28.81
C HIS A 82 0.76 9.11 -28.37
N CYS A 83 1.88 8.52 -27.96
CA CYS A 83 2.95 9.21 -27.24
C CYS A 83 4.34 8.80 -27.73
N VAL A 84 5.34 9.68 -27.54
CA VAL A 84 6.73 9.40 -27.95
C VAL A 84 7.34 8.24 -27.15
N ASN A 85 6.86 8.04 -25.92
CA ASN A 85 7.27 6.97 -25.03
C ASN A 85 6.05 6.17 -24.61
N ARG A 86 6.24 4.86 -24.40
CA ARG A 86 5.29 4.07 -23.60
C ARG A 86 5.43 4.43 -22.12
N PHE A 87 4.34 4.33 -21.40
CA PHE A 87 4.34 4.21 -19.94
C PHE A 87 4.26 2.73 -19.57
N PHE A 88 4.51 2.42 -18.30
CA PHE A 88 4.45 1.07 -17.77
C PHE A 88 3.18 0.89 -16.94
N THR A 89 2.80 -0.36 -16.69
CA THR A 89 1.83 -0.63 -15.62
C THR A 89 2.41 -0.15 -14.29
N SER A 90 1.60 0.57 -13.53
CA SER A 90 1.92 0.99 -12.17
C SER A 90 2.17 -0.22 -11.27
N ASP A 91 3.20 -0.14 -10.44
CA ASP A 91 3.33 -0.98 -9.26
C ASP A 91 2.36 -0.53 -8.15
N ALA A 92 2.16 -1.34 -7.12
CA ALA A 92 1.09 -1.17 -6.13
C ALA A 92 1.08 0.18 -5.38
N ASP A 93 2.21 0.88 -5.36
CA ASP A 93 2.42 2.16 -4.67
C ASP A 93 2.95 3.25 -5.64
N GLU A 94 2.81 3.06 -6.95
CA GLU A 94 3.23 4.01 -7.99
C GLU A 94 2.02 4.60 -8.73
N ASP A 95 1.92 5.93 -8.73
CA ASP A 95 0.91 6.66 -9.51
C ASP A 95 1.58 7.73 -10.38
N TYR A 96 1.02 7.95 -11.56
CA TYR A 96 1.43 9.03 -12.44
C TYR A 96 0.70 10.33 -12.08
N PRO A 97 1.42 11.43 -11.80
CA PRO A 97 0.79 12.74 -11.65
C PRO A 97 0.08 13.14 -12.94
N ALA A 98 -1.14 13.65 -12.84
CA ALA A 98 -1.95 13.98 -13.99
C ALA A 98 -2.81 15.23 -13.79
N ARG A 99 -3.36 15.73 -14.89
CA ARG A 99 -4.39 16.78 -14.88
C ARG A 99 -5.36 16.61 -16.04
N TRP A 100 -6.59 17.07 -15.84
CA TRP A 100 -7.57 17.18 -16.91
C TRP A 100 -7.15 18.23 -17.93
N LYS A 101 -6.98 17.82 -19.19
CA LYS A 101 -7.02 18.74 -20.35
C LYS A 101 -8.46 19.01 -20.78
N LYS A 102 -9.31 17.99 -20.68
CA LYS A 102 -10.76 18.07 -20.84
C LYS A 102 -11.39 17.13 -19.79
N PRO A 103 -12.13 17.66 -18.79
CA PRO A 103 -12.69 16.84 -17.71
C PRO A 103 -13.45 15.63 -18.23
N GLY A 104 -13.13 14.44 -17.71
CA GLY A 104 -13.75 13.16 -18.05
C GLY A 104 -13.46 12.61 -19.45
N LEU A 105 -12.65 13.29 -20.27
CA LEU A 105 -12.42 12.90 -21.67
C LEU A 105 -10.95 12.89 -22.08
N LYS A 106 -10.12 13.79 -21.53
CA LYS A 106 -8.70 13.88 -21.90
C LYS A 106 -7.82 14.24 -20.69
N LEU A 107 -6.87 13.37 -20.37
CA LEU A 107 -5.86 13.56 -19.33
C LEU A 107 -4.50 13.88 -19.96
N GLU A 108 -3.71 14.68 -19.26
CA GLU A 108 -2.27 14.77 -19.45
C GLU A 108 -1.58 14.13 -18.25
N ILE A 109 -0.82 13.06 -18.48
CA ILE A 109 -0.01 12.38 -17.45
C ILE A 109 1.44 12.84 -17.53
N VAL A 110 2.14 12.85 -16.40
CA VAL A 110 3.56 13.17 -16.26
C VAL A 110 4.34 11.89 -15.95
N MET A 111 5.40 11.65 -16.72
CA MET A 111 6.28 10.48 -16.58
C MET A 111 7.71 10.92 -16.32
N GLY A 112 8.42 10.21 -15.46
CA GLY A 112 9.87 10.35 -15.33
C GLY A 112 10.61 9.82 -16.56
N VAL A 113 11.78 10.38 -16.85
CA VAL A 113 12.70 9.82 -17.85
C VAL A 113 13.67 8.88 -17.14
N ILE A 114 13.68 7.60 -17.51
CA ILE A 114 14.61 6.61 -16.95
C ILE A 114 16.06 7.13 -17.00
N GLY A 115 16.76 7.06 -15.87
CA GLY A 115 18.12 7.57 -15.71
C GLY A 115 18.21 9.08 -15.46
N SER A 116 17.09 9.75 -15.18
CA SER A 116 17.08 11.17 -14.83
C SER A 116 16.01 11.50 -13.79
N GLU A 117 16.43 12.04 -12.65
CA GLU A 117 15.53 12.45 -11.57
C GLU A 117 14.81 13.78 -11.86
N THR A 118 15.39 14.61 -12.74
CA THR A 118 14.90 15.98 -13.00
C THR A 118 14.10 16.11 -14.29
N LYS A 119 14.22 15.15 -15.21
CA LYS A 119 13.57 15.21 -16.52
C LYS A 119 12.25 14.46 -16.48
N THR A 120 11.20 15.17 -16.88
CA THR A 120 9.87 14.59 -17.05
C THR A 120 9.38 14.75 -18.50
N ARG A 121 8.45 13.90 -18.90
CA ARG A 121 7.72 13.97 -20.17
C ARG A 121 6.23 13.92 -19.90
N THR A 122 5.44 14.42 -20.83
CA THR A 122 3.98 14.34 -20.76
C THR A 122 3.42 13.47 -21.88
N CYS A 123 2.28 12.85 -21.61
CA CYS A 123 1.54 12.05 -22.57
C CYS A 123 0.04 12.34 -22.41
N ASP A 124 -0.66 12.46 -23.54
CA ASP A 124 -2.10 12.69 -23.54
C ASP A 124 -2.82 11.35 -23.62
N LEU A 125 -3.77 11.14 -22.71
CA LEU A 125 -4.68 10.01 -22.70
C LEU A 125 -6.07 10.49 -23.09
N GLU A 126 -6.69 9.83 -24.06
CA GLU A 126 -8.13 9.94 -24.28
C GLU A 126 -8.80 8.88 -23.41
N VAL A 127 -9.79 9.30 -22.61
CA VAL A 127 -10.34 8.46 -21.55
C VAL A 127 -11.84 8.30 -21.65
N ALA A 128 -12.33 7.13 -21.25
CA ALA A 128 -13.72 6.83 -21.00
C ALA A 128 -13.86 6.38 -19.53
N LEU A 129 -14.39 7.28 -18.70
CA LEU A 129 -14.66 6.99 -17.29
C LEU A 129 -15.73 5.91 -17.15
N LYS A 130 -15.61 5.12 -16.08
CA LYS A 130 -16.54 4.06 -15.69
C LYS A 130 -17.07 4.33 -14.28
N GLU A 131 -18.28 3.87 -14.02
CA GLU A 131 -18.89 3.91 -12.68
C GLU A 131 -18.21 2.95 -11.70
N LYS A 132 -17.53 1.92 -12.22
CA LYS A 132 -16.79 0.91 -11.45
C LYS A 132 -15.31 1.27 -11.37
N VAL A 133 -14.65 0.78 -10.33
CA VAL A 133 -13.20 0.88 -10.14
C VAL A 133 -12.55 -0.40 -10.65
N TYR A 134 -11.37 -0.28 -11.27
CA TYR A 134 -10.61 -1.45 -11.67
C TYR A 134 -9.64 -1.89 -10.56
N VAL A 135 -9.53 -3.19 -10.34
CA VAL A 135 -8.57 -3.80 -9.41
C VAL A 135 -7.78 -4.87 -10.14
N LYS A 136 -6.51 -5.04 -9.78
CA LYS A 136 -5.67 -6.12 -10.31
C LYS A 136 -5.58 -7.23 -9.27
N ASP A 137 -6.20 -8.37 -9.57
CA ASP A 137 -6.18 -9.55 -8.73
C ASP A 137 -5.54 -10.71 -9.50
N HIS A 138 -4.49 -11.32 -8.92
CA HIS A 138 -3.72 -12.40 -9.55
C HIS A 138 -3.29 -12.10 -11.01
N GLY A 139 -2.94 -10.84 -11.30
CA GLY A 139 -2.52 -10.39 -12.63
C GLY A 139 -3.66 -10.09 -13.62
N LYS A 140 -4.92 -10.36 -13.24
CA LYS A 140 -6.11 -10.05 -14.03
C LYS A 140 -6.74 -8.75 -13.56
N VAL A 141 -7.19 -7.91 -14.50
CA VAL A 141 -7.91 -6.68 -14.19
C VAL A 141 -9.41 -6.95 -14.14
N GLU A 142 -10.02 -6.73 -12.97
CA GLU A 142 -11.44 -6.88 -12.72
C GLU A 142 -12.09 -5.56 -12.32
N SER A 143 -13.39 -5.42 -12.55
CA SER A 143 -14.15 -4.22 -12.16
C SER A 143 -14.97 -4.50 -10.91
N VAL A 144 -14.84 -3.65 -9.90
CA VAL A 144 -15.60 -3.71 -8.64
C VAL A 144 -16.38 -2.41 -8.43
N SER A 145 -17.41 -2.44 -7.60
CA SER A 145 -18.08 -1.21 -7.18
C SER A 145 -17.14 -0.34 -6.31
N PHE A 146 -17.43 0.96 -6.22
CA PHE A 146 -16.69 1.87 -5.33
C PHE A 146 -16.77 1.45 -3.86
N GLU A 147 -17.93 0.94 -3.41
CA GLU A 147 -18.10 0.41 -2.05
C GLU A 147 -17.19 -0.81 -1.79
N GLU A 148 -17.17 -1.77 -2.73
CA GLU A 148 -16.29 -2.93 -2.65
C GLU A 148 -14.82 -2.54 -2.65
N TYR A 149 -14.44 -1.56 -3.49
CA TYR A 149 -13.08 -1.03 -3.54
C TYR A 149 -12.66 -0.40 -2.21
N ASN A 150 -13.48 0.50 -1.66
CA ASN A 150 -13.18 1.16 -0.39
C ASN A 150 -13.13 0.16 0.77
N ARG A 151 -14.03 -0.84 0.77
CA ARG A 151 -13.98 -1.94 1.72
C ARG A 151 -12.67 -2.72 1.60
N ALA A 152 -12.25 -3.08 0.39
CA ALA A 152 -11.00 -3.79 0.16
C ALA A 152 -9.76 -2.96 0.55
N ASN A 153 -9.71 -1.69 0.17
CA ASN A 153 -8.58 -0.80 0.46
C ASN A 153 -8.48 -0.40 1.93
N GLY A 154 -9.61 -0.09 2.57
CA GLY A 154 -9.66 0.14 4.02
C GLY A 154 -9.09 -1.07 4.76
N ASN A 155 -9.46 -2.27 4.32
CA ASN A 155 -8.94 -3.50 4.89
C ASN A 155 -7.46 -3.75 4.54
N ARG A 156 -6.95 -3.34 3.36
CA ARG A 156 -5.51 -3.37 3.03
C ARG A 156 -4.70 -2.50 3.99
N TRP A 157 -5.15 -1.27 4.28
CA TRP A 157 -4.50 -0.38 5.25
C TRP A 157 -4.55 -0.95 6.67
N ASN A 158 -5.70 -1.49 7.07
CA ASN A 158 -5.84 -2.15 8.37
C ASN A 158 -4.92 -3.37 8.46
N ARG A 159 -4.79 -4.16 7.39
CA ARG A 159 -3.88 -5.31 7.32
C ARG A 159 -2.41 -4.89 7.35
N ALA A 160 -2.01 -3.87 6.61
CA ALA A 160 -0.64 -3.37 6.60
C ALA A 160 -0.23 -2.86 7.99
N THR A 161 -1.14 -2.11 8.65
CA THR A 161 -0.97 -1.66 10.04
C THR A 161 -0.91 -2.84 11.01
N ALA A 162 -1.73 -3.87 10.77
CA ALA A 162 -1.75 -5.07 11.60
C ALA A 162 -0.47 -5.91 11.43
N LEU A 163 0.09 -6.02 10.23
CA LEU A 163 1.32 -6.76 9.95
C LEU A 163 2.59 -6.01 10.34
N ASN A 164 2.51 -4.68 10.46
CA ASN A 164 3.62 -3.82 10.84
C ASN A 164 3.15 -2.84 11.93
N PRO A 165 2.83 -3.35 13.14
CA PRO A 165 2.37 -2.50 14.22
C PRO A 165 3.47 -1.51 14.59
N ARG A 166 3.09 -0.24 14.79
CA ARG A 166 4.03 0.80 15.27
C ARG A 166 4.65 0.44 16.63
N ASP A 167 3.92 -0.34 17.42
CA ASP A 167 4.32 -0.80 18.74
C ASP A 167 4.26 -2.32 18.79
N ALA A 168 5.45 -2.92 18.80
CA ALA A 168 5.70 -4.34 18.78
C ALA A 168 6.44 -4.83 20.03
N ASP A 169 6.67 -3.97 21.03
CA ASP A 169 7.37 -4.35 22.26
C ASP A 169 6.39 -5.07 23.20
N PRO A 170 6.60 -6.37 23.54
CA PRO A 170 5.72 -7.12 24.43
C PRO A 170 5.50 -6.45 25.80
N LYS A 171 6.42 -5.60 26.26
CA LYS A 171 6.28 -4.86 27.53
C LYS A 171 5.10 -3.88 27.51
N ASN A 172 4.67 -3.42 26.33
CA ASN A 172 3.51 -2.56 26.16
C ASN A 172 2.18 -3.36 26.12
N TYR A 173 2.25 -4.68 26.30
CA TYR A 173 1.15 -5.63 26.26
C TYR A 173 1.11 -6.46 27.55
N PRO A 174 0.72 -5.86 28.69
CA PRO A 174 0.87 -6.46 30.02
C PRO A 174 -0.15 -7.57 30.35
N LEU A 175 -1.14 -7.80 29.48
CA LEU A 175 -2.15 -8.84 29.69
C LEU A 175 -1.69 -10.14 29.01
N GLU A 176 -2.04 -11.27 29.59
CA GLU A 176 -1.83 -12.59 28.98
C GLU A 176 -3.20 -13.12 28.53
N MET A 177 -3.38 -13.34 27.23
CA MET A 177 -4.62 -13.86 26.64
C MET A 177 -4.40 -15.27 26.10
N ASP A 178 -5.09 -16.24 26.67
CA ASP A 178 -5.21 -17.60 26.15
C ASP A 178 -6.42 -17.69 25.21
N VAL A 179 -6.15 -17.93 23.93
CA VAL A 179 -7.18 -18.15 22.91
C VAL A 179 -7.52 -19.64 22.87
N MET A 180 -8.69 -20.01 23.39
CA MET A 180 -9.09 -21.42 23.53
C MET A 180 -9.92 -21.93 22.37
N ALA A 181 -10.73 -21.09 21.73
CA ALA A 181 -11.51 -21.49 20.56
C ALA A 181 -11.76 -20.29 19.66
N VAL A 182 -11.60 -20.46 18.34
CA VAL A 182 -11.97 -19.44 17.36
C VAL A 182 -12.67 -20.10 16.18
N ARG A 183 -13.84 -19.56 15.81
CA ARG A 183 -14.54 -19.89 14.58
C ARG A 183 -14.27 -18.78 13.57
N TRP A 184 -13.33 -19.05 12.68
CA TRP A 184 -12.98 -18.16 11.58
C TRP A 184 -14.07 -18.16 10.51
N LYS A 185 -14.31 -16.99 9.93
CA LYS A 185 -15.09 -16.79 8.71
C LYS A 185 -14.15 -16.19 7.66
N ASP A 186 -14.53 -16.34 6.39
CA ASP A 186 -13.83 -15.62 5.33
C ASP A 186 -13.99 -14.13 5.59
N GLY A 187 -12.86 -13.47 5.80
CA GLY A 187 -12.85 -12.05 6.08
C GLY A 187 -12.78 -11.24 4.79
N ALA A 188 -13.33 -10.03 4.83
CA ALA A 188 -13.23 -9.11 3.70
C ALA A 188 -11.86 -8.40 3.71
N GLY A 189 -11.25 -8.24 2.53
CA GLY A 189 -10.10 -7.35 2.32
C GLY A 189 -8.81 -7.71 3.07
N GLY A 190 -8.56 -9.00 3.28
CA GLY A 190 -7.26 -9.50 3.72
C GLY A 190 -7.03 -9.52 5.23
N LEU A 191 -8.01 -9.11 6.04
CA LEU A 191 -8.09 -9.51 7.44
C LEU A 191 -9.03 -10.70 7.55
N MET A 192 -8.61 -11.73 8.25
CA MET A 192 -9.46 -12.83 8.70
C MET A 192 -10.31 -12.35 9.85
N THR A 193 -11.60 -12.69 9.86
CA THR A 193 -12.50 -12.36 10.96
C THR A 193 -13.04 -13.61 11.62
N GLY A 194 -13.34 -13.53 12.91
CA GLY A 194 -13.83 -14.68 13.66
C GLY A 194 -14.53 -14.29 14.94
N SER A 195 -15.12 -15.29 15.59
CA SER A 195 -15.64 -15.19 16.95
C SER A 195 -15.09 -16.33 17.78
N GLY A 196 -14.73 -16.06 19.02
CA GLY A 196 -14.04 -17.02 19.86
C GLY A 196 -14.26 -16.82 21.35
N GLN A 197 -13.63 -17.71 22.10
CA GLN A 197 -13.65 -17.76 23.56
C GLN A 197 -12.23 -17.99 24.04
N GLY A 198 -11.88 -17.37 25.16
CA GLY A 198 -10.56 -17.49 25.76
C GLY A 198 -10.54 -17.03 27.21
N ASN A 199 -9.38 -17.15 27.84
CA ASN A 199 -9.15 -16.65 29.19
C ASN A 199 -8.11 -15.54 29.14
N MET A 200 -8.29 -14.53 29.98
CA MET A 200 -7.34 -13.46 30.15
C MET A 200 -6.88 -13.43 31.59
N LYS A 201 -5.56 -13.31 31.77
CA LYS A 201 -4.95 -13.04 33.08
C LYS A 201 -4.68 -11.55 33.20
N THR A 202 -5.15 -11.00 34.30
CA THR A 202 -4.96 -9.61 34.70
C THR A 202 -4.29 -9.57 36.07
N GLU A 203 -3.88 -8.38 36.51
CA GLU A 203 -3.43 -8.16 37.90
C GLU A 203 -4.50 -8.55 38.94
N ARG A 204 -5.79 -8.51 38.55
CA ARG A 204 -6.92 -8.85 39.43
C ARG A 204 -7.26 -10.34 39.43
N GLY A 205 -6.62 -11.14 38.57
CA GLY A 205 -6.89 -12.56 38.41
C GLY A 205 -7.29 -12.96 36.99
N LEU A 206 -7.81 -14.18 36.86
CA LEU A 206 -8.27 -14.78 35.62
C LEU A 206 -9.73 -14.40 35.34
N ALA A 207 -10.04 -14.16 34.07
CA ALA A 207 -11.38 -13.88 33.59
C ALA A 207 -11.61 -14.53 32.22
N ALA A 208 -12.79 -15.08 32.01
CA ALA A 208 -13.26 -15.57 30.72
C ALA A 208 -13.60 -14.38 29.81
N VAL A 209 -13.32 -14.54 28.52
CA VAL A 209 -13.52 -13.52 27.50
C VAL A 209 -14.18 -14.15 26.29
N ASP A 210 -15.36 -13.68 25.94
CA ASP A 210 -15.91 -13.87 24.60
C ASP A 210 -15.43 -12.74 23.70
N PHE A 211 -15.11 -13.04 22.45
CA PHE A 211 -14.62 -12.03 21.53
C PHE A 211 -15.04 -12.23 20.08
N THR A 212 -15.07 -11.12 19.36
CA THR A 212 -14.90 -11.11 17.90
C THR A 212 -13.49 -10.61 17.59
N ILE A 213 -12.86 -11.18 16.57
CA ILE A 213 -11.46 -10.93 16.22
C ILE A 213 -11.34 -10.55 14.75
N GLY A 214 -10.51 -9.55 14.46
CA GLY A 214 -9.98 -9.26 13.13
C GLY A 214 -8.46 -9.39 13.15
N CYS A 215 -7.89 -10.26 12.32
CA CYS A 215 -6.46 -10.55 12.33
C CYS A 215 -5.92 -10.79 10.92
N PRO A 216 -4.67 -10.40 10.58
CA PRO A 216 -4.09 -10.68 9.26
C PRO A 216 -3.82 -12.16 8.99
N MET A 217 -3.98 -13.03 10.00
CA MET A 217 -3.84 -14.48 9.91
C MET A 217 -4.81 -15.19 10.85
N LYS A 218 -5.06 -16.48 10.59
CA LYS A 218 -5.81 -17.31 11.53
C LYS A 218 -4.90 -17.61 12.74
N LEU A 219 -5.44 -17.41 13.93
CA LEU A 219 -4.85 -17.90 15.17
C LEU A 219 -5.37 -19.31 15.45
N ASP A 220 -4.46 -20.20 15.78
CA ASP A 220 -4.79 -21.50 16.33
C ASP A 220 -5.00 -21.38 17.84
N PRO A 221 -5.95 -22.15 18.41
CA PRO A 221 -6.02 -22.29 19.85
C PRO A 221 -4.68 -22.71 20.43
N LEU A 222 -4.26 -22.04 21.50
CA LEU A 222 -2.99 -22.37 22.13
C LEU A 222 -3.17 -23.61 23.03
N PRO A 223 -2.20 -24.55 23.04
CA PRO A 223 -2.07 -25.55 24.09
C PRO A 223 -1.92 -24.88 25.45
N ASP A 224 -2.40 -25.58 26.48
CA ASP A 224 -2.41 -25.12 27.86
C ASP A 224 -1.05 -24.53 28.29
N GLY A 225 -1.10 -23.34 28.88
CA GLY A 225 0.07 -22.62 29.40
C GLY A 225 0.77 -21.69 28.41
N ARG A 226 0.35 -21.61 27.15
CA ARG A 226 0.79 -20.56 26.22
C ARG A 226 -0.26 -19.45 26.14
N PHE A 227 0.19 -18.22 25.89
CA PHE A 227 -0.67 -17.05 25.79
C PHE A 227 -0.14 -16.08 24.73
N TYR A 228 -1.03 -15.21 24.25
CA TYR A 228 -0.68 -14.02 23.50
C TYR A 228 -0.52 -12.84 24.45
N HIS A 229 0.46 -11.99 24.18
CA HIS A 229 0.57 -10.70 24.86
C HIS A 229 -0.57 -9.79 24.39
N ALA A 230 -1.23 -9.11 25.31
CA ALA A 230 -2.41 -8.32 25.02
C ALA A 230 -2.44 -6.98 25.76
N ARG A 231 -3.21 -6.03 25.24
CA ARG A 231 -3.51 -4.76 25.92
C ARG A 231 -4.92 -4.27 25.62
N TRP A 232 -5.50 -3.53 26.54
CA TRP A 232 -6.73 -2.79 26.29
C TRP A 232 -6.51 -1.65 25.30
N ARG A 233 -7.48 -1.43 24.42
CA ARG A 233 -7.55 -0.31 23.49
C ARG A 233 -8.83 0.47 23.80
N GLY A 234 -8.71 1.67 24.35
CA GLY A 234 -9.88 2.46 24.76
C GLY A 234 -10.48 1.98 26.08
N GLU A 235 -11.79 1.77 26.13
CA GLU A 235 -12.50 1.38 27.35
C GLU A 235 -12.18 -0.07 27.76
N GLN A 236 -11.74 -0.27 29.00
CA GLN A 236 -11.39 -1.58 29.53
C GLN A 236 -12.57 -2.55 29.41
N GLY A 237 -12.29 -3.78 28.96
CA GLY A 237 -13.30 -4.83 28.79
C GLY A 237 -14.01 -4.84 27.44
N LYS A 238 -13.88 -3.81 26.60
CA LYS A 238 -14.60 -3.73 25.32
C LYS A 238 -13.73 -4.00 24.09
N GLN A 239 -12.50 -3.52 24.09
CA GLN A 239 -11.61 -3.60 22.92
C GLN A 239 -10.19 -3.91 23.35
N MET A 240 -9.57 -4.88 22.70
CA MET A 240 -8.25 -5.40 23.05
C MET A 240 -7.41 -5.59 21.78
N THR A 241 -6.11 -5.35 21.88
CA THR A 241 -5.14 -5.72 20.83
C THR A 241 -4.31 -6.90 21.32
N LEU A 242 -4.20 -7.95 20.49
CA LEU A 242 -3.27 -9.06 20.70
C LEU A 242 -2.02 -8.85 19.88
N LEU A 243 -0.85 -9.04 20.47
CA LEU A 243 0.44 -9.12 19.79
C LEU A 243 0.73 -10.59 19.46
N VAL A 244 0.98 -10.85 18.18
CA VAL A 244 1.18 -12.19 17.61
C VAL A 244 2.58 -12.26 17.02
N GLU A 245 3.41 -13.10 17.63
CA GLU A 245 4.74 -13.38 17.10
C GLU A 245 4.64 -14.36 15.91
N ILE A 246 5.24 -13.98 14.79
CA ILE A 246 5.26 -14.79 13.57
C ILE A 246 6.70 -15.25 13.36
N PRO A 247 6.99 -16.57 13.39
CA PRO A 247 8.35 -17.06 13.17
C PRO A 247 8.97 -16.53 11.88
N GLY A 248 10.15 -15.91 11.98
CA GLY A 248 10.89 -15.35 10.85
C GLY A 248 10.31 -14.09 10.22
N ASN A 249 9.27 -13.48 10.80
CA ASN A 249 8.63 -12.27 10.30
C ASN A 249 8.48 -11.22 11.42
N ALA A 250 8.12 -9.99 11.04
CA ALA A 250 7.71 -8.99 12.02
C ALA A 250 6.45 -9.47 12.78
N PRO A 251 6.31 -9.12 14.07
CA PRO A 251 5.10 -9.45 14.82
C PRO A 251 3.90 -8.71 14.23
N ALA A 252 2.74 -9.34 14.31
CA ALA A 252 1.48 -8.76 13.89
C ALA A 252 0.60 -8.43 15.09
N VAL A 253 -0.44 -7.63 14.87
CA VAL A 253 -1.50 -7.41 15.84
C VAL A 253 -2.84 -7.90 15.33
N CYS A 254 -3.64 -8.48 16.22
CA CYS A 254 -5.06 -8.72 15.99
C CYS A 254 -5.88 -7.76 16.86
N GLU A 255 -6.99 -7.28 16.32
CA GLU A 255 -7.93 -6.42 17.05
C GLU A 255 -9.14 -7.24 17.49
N LEU A 256 -9.50 -7.14 18.77
CA LEU A 256 -10.58 -7.88 19.39
C LEU A 256 -11.62 -6.91 19.94
N ALA A 257 -12.90 -7.20 19.71
CA ALA A 257 -13.98 -6.65 20.52
C ALA A 257 -14.45 -7.73 21.50
N THR A 258 -14.45 -7.41 22.78
CA THR A 258 -14.50 -8.36 23.89
C THR A 258 -15.74 -8.17 24.77
N THR A 259 -16.14 -9.23 25.44
CA THR A 259 -17.05 -9.22 26.60
C THR A 259 -16.40 -10.05 27.70
N VAL A 260 -16.10 -9.40 28.83
CA VAL A 260 -15.38 -10.01 29.96
C VAL A 260 -16.37 -10.55 30.99
N HIS A 261 -16.15 -11.78 31.43
CA HIS A 261 -16.96 -12.49 32.42
C HIS A 261 -16.16 -12.75 33.69
N ALA A 262 -16.86 -12.98 34.81
CA ALA A 262 -16.24 -13.29 36.10
C ALA A 262 -15.80 -14.76 36.23
N ASP A 263 -16.28 -15.63 35.35
CA ASP A 263 -15.93 -17.04 35.29
C ASP A 263 -14.61 -17.27 34.56
N VAL A 264 -14.17 -18.53 34.44
CA VAL A 264 -13.01 -18.97 33.66
C VAL A 264 -13.47 -20.11 32.74
N TYR A 265 -13.07 -20.07 31.47
CA TYR A 265 -13.34 -21.17 30.55
C TYR A 265 -12.38 -22.33 30.81
N VAL A 266 -12.93 -23.53 30.99
CA VAL A 266 -12.17 -24.78 31.13
C VAL A 266 -12.52 -25.71 30.00
N ARG A 267 -11.52 -26.32 29.36
CA ARG A 267 -11.75 -27.34 28.33
C ARG A 267 -12.05 -28.68 28.97
N GLN A 268 -13.22 -29.23 28.68
CA GLN A 268 -13.59 -30.59 29.09
C GLN A 268 -12.92 -31.64 28.20
N ALA A 269 -12.92 -32.91 28.64
CA ALA A 269 -12.39 -34.04 27.85
C ALA A 269 -13.08 -34.22 26.49
N SER A 270 -14.33 -33.78 26.35
CA SER A 270 -15.08 -33.71 25.09
C SER A 270 -14.57 -32.64 24.11
N GLY A 271 -13.66 -31.76 24.55
CA GLY A 271 -13.19 -30.59 23.81
C GLY A 271 -14.08 -29.36 23.94
N THR A 272 -15.25 -29.46 24.58
CA THR A 272 -16.15 -28.33 24.82
C THR A 272 -15.62 -27.42 25.93
N LEU A 273 -15.83 -26.12 25.78
CA LEU A 273 -15.50 -25.14 26.82
C LEU A 273 -16.67 -25.01 27.78
N GLN A 274 -16.38 -25.06 29.08
CA GLN A 274 -17.33 -24.84 30.16
C GLN A 274 -16.88 -23.61 30.97
N ALA A 275 -17.81 -22.68 31.24
CA ALA A 275 -17.56 -21.61 32.19
C ALA A 275 -17.62 -22.16 33.61
N VAL A 276 -16.58 -21.92 34.40
CA VAL A 276 -16.43 -22.35 35.79
C VAL A 276 -16.10 -21.13 36.64
N PRO A 277 -16.75 -20.94 37.81
CA PRO A 277 -16.41 -19.83 38.70
C PRO A 277 -14.92 -19.83 39.06
N ALA A 278 -14.30 -18.66 39.11
CA ALA A 278 -12.85 -18.54 39.36
C ALA A 278 -12.38 -19.27 40.63
N ALA A 279 -13.18 -19.27 41.70
CA ALA A 279 -12.89 -19.97 42.94
C ALA A 279 -12.90 -21.50 42.81
N GLU A 280 -13.72 -22.05 41.91
CA GLU A 280 -13.74 -23.47 41.60
C GLU A 280 -12.54 -23.85 40.73
N TYR A 281 -12.21 -23.02 39.74
CA TYR A 281 -11.00 -23.22 38.93
C TYR A 281 -9.72 -23.28 39.77
N GLN A 282 -9.57 -22.39 40.76
CA GLN A 282 -8.41 -22.43 41.67
C GLN A 282 -8.33 -23.74 42.48
N ARG A 283 -9.48 -24.32 42.86
CA ARG A 283 -9.51 -25.63 43.55
C ARG A 283 -9.09 -26.76 42.62
N MET A 284 -9.47 -26.70 41.33
CA MET A 284 -9.04 -27.68 40.33
C MET A 284 -7.51 -27.68 40.16
N LEU A 285 -6.91 -26.49 40.01
CA LEU A 285 -5.46 -26.35 39.88
C LEU A 285 -4.70 -26.91 41.09
N HIS A 286 -5.23 -26.72 42.31
CA HIS A 286 -4.62 -27.26 43.51
C HIS A 286 -4.65 -28.79 43.55
N ASN A 287 -5.76 -29.41 43.11
CA ASN A 287 -5.91 -30.85 43.09
C ASN A 287 -4.97 -31.52 42.07
N ASP A 288 -4.83 -30.95 40.87
CA ASP A 288 -3.95 -31.52 39.83
C ASP A 288 -2.47 -31.54 40.26
N ALA A 289 -2.02 -30.52 40.99
CA ALA A 289 -0.65 -30.47 41.55
C ALA A 289 -0.38 -31.60 42.55
N THR A 290 -1.40 -32.08 43.28
CA THR A 290 -1.25 -33.19 44.23
C THR A 290 -1.23 -34.56 43.57
N VAL A 291 -1.80 -34.69 42.37
CA VAL A 291 -1.85 -35.96 41.63
C VAL A 291 -0.56 -36.18 40.85
N GLY A 292 0.04 -35.13 40.28
CA GLY A 292 1.28 -35.23 39.49
C GLY A 292 2.58 -35.45 40.30
N SER A 293 2.51 -35.48 41.64
CA SER A 293 3.68 -35.64 42.52
C SER A 293 3.80 -37.01 43.20
N ARG A 294 2.95 -37.97 42.83
CA ARG A 294 3.04 -39.39 43.25
C ARG A 294 3.60 -40.25 42.13
#